data_AF-A0A7V9JF30-F1
#
_entry.id   AF-A0A7V9JF30-F1
#
_cell.length_a   1.000
_cell.length_b   1.000
_cell.length_c   1.000
_cell.angle_alpha   90.00
_cell.angle_beta   90.00
_cell.angle_gamma   90.00
#
_symmetry.space_group_name_H-M   'P 1'
#
loop_
_entity.id
_entity.type
_entity.pdbx_description
1 polymer ?
#
loop_
_entity_poly.entity_id
_entity_poly.type
_entity_poly.pdbx_seq_one_letter_code
_entity_poly.pdbx_strand_id
1 'polypeptide(L)'
;MTHLSMEALVSLRGRGREPGDSAAREHLQECPACQAELERLHQRVARLKALPPLRPARDRWSGIAAEVHAERRQRRNRSVGLVGLSAAASVALAVGIAPLVTPDPAPDPGRIEQVMARSRALESALDRYDPESRVLDGRTAGIAQELEDRIARVDRELEVTELREEQEPDAELLRLWRERVGLLDALVDVHVTRASNVGL
;
A
#
# COMPACT_ATOMS: atom_id res chain seq x y z
N MET A 1 18.24 41.88 7.80
CA MET A 1 18.06 40.68 8.66
C MET A 1 17.05 39.78 7.99
N THR A 2 17.39 38.53 7.76
CA THR A 2 16.53 37.55 7.08
C THR A 2 15.57 36.93 8.11
N HIS A 3 14.28 36.89 7.78
CA HIS A 3 13.25 36.26 8.60
C HIS A 3 13.11 34.77 8.23
N LEU A 4 12.50 33.99 9.12
CA LEU A 4 12.18 32.59 8.83
C LEU A 4 11.14 32.49 7.71
N SER A 5 11.29 31.49 6.86
CA SER A 5 10.28 31.16 5.85
C SER A 5 9.03 30.55 6.50
N MET A 6 7.90 30.59 5.81
CA MET A 6 6.66 29.94 6.27
C MET A 6 6.85 28.43 6.49
N GLU A 7 7.62 27.78 5.62
CA GLU A 7 7.96 26.36 5.75
C GLU A 7 8.74 26.07 7.04
N ALA A 8 9.76 26.88 7.35
CA ALA A 8 10.51 26.75 8.61
C ALA A 8 9.61 26.93 9.83
N LEU A 9 8.69 27.90 9.81
CA LEU A 9 7.72 28.11 10.90
C LEU A 9 6.76 26.91 11.07
N VAL A 10 6.37 26.25 9.98
CA VAL A 10 5.52 25.05 10.02
C VAL A 10 6.30 23.85 10.59
N SER A 11 7.55 23.65 10.17
CA SER A 11 8.41 22.56 10.67
C SER A 11 8.64 22.66 12.18
N LEU A 12 8.88 23.88 12.69
CA LEU A 12 9.07 24.13 14.13
C LEU A 12 7.86 23.77 15.02
N ARG A 13 6.66 23.65 14.43
CA ARG A 13 5.41 23.26 15.12
C ARG A 13 5.32 21.75 15.38
N GLY A 14 6.12 20.93 14.70
CA GLY A 14 6.13 19.47 14.86
C GLY A 14 6.48 19.04 16.29
N ARG A 15 6.00 17.87 16.71
CA ARG A 15 6.43 17.28 18.00
C ARG A 15 7.83 16.70 17.84
N GLY A 16 8.84 17.45 18.24
CA GLY A 16 10.23 16.99 18.21
C GLY A 16 11.20 18.16 18.10
N ARG A 17 12.43 17.95 18.59
CA ARG A 17 13.55 18.87 18.35
C ARG A 17 14.51 18.16 17.41
N GLU A 18 14.53 18.55 16.14
CA GLU A 18 15.56 18.10 15.23
C GLU A 18 16.84 18.93 15.46
N PRO A 19 18.04 18.32 15.38
CA PRO A 19 19.29 19.06 15.57
C PRO A 19 19.46 20.26 14.64
N GLY A 20 18.84 20.23 13.45
CA GLY A 20 18.89 21.32 12.46
C GLY A 20 18.06 22.57 12.80
N ASP A 21 17.17 22.49 13.79
CA ASP A 21 16.22 23.56 14.11
C ASP A 21 16.73 24.59 15.15
N SER A 22 17.89 24.35 15.78
CA SER A 22 18.33 25.14 16.94
C SER A 22 18.45 26.63 16.63
N ALA A 23 19.16 26.98 15.55
CA ALA A 23 19.34 28.36 15.11
C ALA A 23 18.01 29.02 14.70
N ALA A 24 17.08 28.27 14.10
CA ALA A 24 15.77 28.78 13.76
C ALA A 24 14.92 29.08 15.02
N ARG A 25 15.03 28.24 16.06
CA ARG A 25 14.36 28.48 17.35
C ARG A 25 14.96 29.65 18.11
N GLU A 26 16.27 29.80 18.11
CA GLU A 26 16.94 30.97 18.70
C GLU A 26 16.48 32.26 18.01
N HIS A 27 16.52 32.30 16.67
CA HIS A 27 16.00 33.44 15.92
C HIS A 27 14.53 33.72 16.22
N LEU A 28 13.68 32.69 16.32
CA LEU A 28 12.27 32.86 16.67
C LEU A 28 12.09 33.45 18.07
N GLN A 29 12.96 33.14 19.04
CA GLN A 29 12.91 33.73 20.37
C GLN A 29 13.34 35.20 20.39
N GLU A 30 14.22 35.60 19.47
CA GLU A 30 14.77 36.95 19.41
C GLU A 30 14.04 37.90 18.43
N CYS A 31 13.28 37.37 17.46
CA CYS A 31 12.69 38.16 16.39
C CYS A 31 11.15 38.34 16.55
N PRO A 32 10.66 39.55 16.90
CA PRO A 32 9.23 39.83 17.07
C PRO A 32 8.40 39.62 15.79
N ALA A 33 8.98 39.85 14.62
CA ALA A 33 8.29 39.65 13.33
C ALA A 33 7.99 38.18 13.07
N CYS A 34 8.94 37.28 13.36
CA CYS A 34 8.77 35.84 13.24
C CYS A 34 7.77 35.29 14.28
N GLN A 35 7.79 35.83 15.51
CA GLN A 35 6.80 35.49 16.54
C GLN A 35 5.38 35.88 16.12
N ALA A 36 5.21 37.08 15.56
CA ALA A 36 3.92 37.54 15.05
C ALA A 36 3.41 36.67 13.90
N GLU A 37 4.30 36.20 13.01
CA GLU A 37 3.93 35.28 11.94
C GLU A 37 3.51 33.90 12.46
N LEU A 38 4.23 33.36 13.46
CA LEU A 38 3.86 32.10 14.10
C LEU A 38 2.50 32.21 14.80
N GLU A 39 2.22 33.32 15.47
CA GLU A 39 0.93 33.57 16.10
C GLU A 39 -0.19 33.68 15.03
N ARG A 40 0.04 34.36 13.91
CA ARG A 40 -0.90 34.36 12.77
C ARG A 40 -1.17 32.95 12.24
N LEU A 41 -0.15 32.10 12.17
CA LEU A 41 -0.29 30.70 11.77
C LEU A 41 -1.13 29.91 12.78
N HIS A 42 -0.88 30.07 14.09
CA HIS A 42 -1.68 29.45 15.15
C HIS A 42 -3.14 29.85 15.09
N GLN A 43 -3.43 31.14 14.88
CA GLN A 43 -4.80 31.64 14.73
C GLN A 43 -5.52 31.06 13.52
N ARG A 44 -4.85 30.91 12.36
CA ARG A 44 -5.42 30.24 11.18
C ARG A 44 -5.77 28.79 11.47
N VAL A 45 -4.86 28.05 12.12
CA VAL A 45 -5.10 26.66 12.52
C VAL A 45 -6.27 26.57 13.50
N ALA A 46 -6.35 27.48 14.48
CA ALA A 46 -7.46 27.52 15.42
C ALA A 46 -8.80 27.77 14.70
N ARG A 47 -8.85 28.68 13.73
CA ARG A 47 -10.04 28.92 12.90
C ARG A 47 -10.45 27.70 12.08
N LEU A 48 -9.48 26.99 11.50
CA LEU A 48 -9.76 25.75 10.77
C LEU A 48 -10.30 24.65 11.69
N LYS A 49 -9.72 24.51 12.90
CA LYS A 49 -10.20 23.55 13.91
C LYS A 49 -11.58 23.92 14.48
N ALA A 50 -11.91 25.21 14.50
CA ALA A 50 -13.19 25.73 14.95
C ALA A 50 -14.29 25.66 13.87
N LEU A 51 -13.97 25.21 12.65
CA LEU A 51 -14.99 24.98 11.63
C LEU A 51 -16.05 24.00 12.15
N PRO A 52 -17.34 24.27 11.88
CA PRO A 52 -18.39 23.36 12.31
C PRO A 52 -18.16 21.98 11.70
N PRO A 53 -18.34 20.90 12.47
CA PRO A 53 -18.22 19.56 11.93
C PRO A 53 -19.31 19.36 10.87
N LEU A 54 -18.90 19.23 9.61
CA LEU A 54 -19.79 18.84 8.54
C LEU A 54 -20.15 17.36 8.75
N ARG A 55 -21.36 17.09 9.23
CA ARG A 55 -21.89 15.72 9.22
C ARG A 55 -22.33 15.40 7.80
N PRO A 56 -21.74 14.39 7.13
CA PRO A 56 -22.33 13.88 5.90
C PRO A 56 -23.74 13.34 6.20
N ALA A 57 -24.63 13.42 5.22
CA ALA A 57 -25.93 12.77 5.34
C ALA A 57 -25.73 11.26 5.59
N ARG A 58 -26.52 10.69 6.51
CA ARG A 58 -26.32 9.33 7.04
C ARG A 58 -26.30 8.23 5.96
N ASP A 59 -26.93 8.50 4.83
CA ASP A 59 -27.16 7.62 3.69
C ASP A 59 -26.07 7.71 2.60
N ARG A 60 -25.20 8.72 2.64
CA ARG A 60 -24.09 8.85 1.67
C ARG A 60 -23.13 7.66 1.74
N TRP A 61 -22.89 7.15 2.95
CA TRP A 61 -21.99 6.01 3.14
C TRP A 61 -22.57 4.71 2.56
N SER A 62 -23.88 4.48 2.71
CA SER A 62 -24.53 3.33 2.08
C SER A 62 -24.52 3.42 0.56
N GLY A 63 -24.66 4.63 -0.02
CA GLY A 63 -24.56 4.84 -1.45
C GLY A 63 -23.17 4.51 -1.99
N ILE A 64 -22.12 5.04 -1.35
CA ILE A 64 -20.72 4.77 -1.70
C ILE A 64 -20.40 3.28 -1.51
N ALA A 65 -20.83 2.68 -0.38
CA ALA A 65 -20.62 1.25 -0.14
C ALA A 65 -21.30 0.40 -1.22
N ALA A 66 -22.53 0.73 -1.61
CA ALA A 66 -23.24 0.04 -2.68
C ALA A 66 -22.51 0.18 -4.03
N GLU A 67 -21.99 1.36 -4.35
CA GLU A 67 -21.21 1.61 -5.56
C GLU A 67 -19.90 0.81 -5.57
N VAL A 68 -19.13 0.84 -4.47
CA VAL A 68 -17.90 0.04 -4.32
C VAL A 68 -18.19 -1.45 -4.39
N HIS A 69 -19.26 -1.93 -3.74
CA HIS A 69 -19.67 -3.33 -3.83
C HIS A 69 -20.13 -3.72 -5.24
N ALA A 70 -20.84 -2.85 -5.94
CA ALA A 70 -21.26 -3.06 -7.32
C ALA A 70 -20.06 -3.16 -8.27
N GLU A 71 -19.08 -2.26 -8.13
CA GLU A 71 -17.82 -2.32 -8.89
C GLU A 71 -17.04 -3.61 -8.60
N ARG A 72 -16.87 -3.98 -7.32
CA ARG A 72 -16.20 -5.23 -6.93
C ARG A 72 -16.93 -6.45 -7.50
N ARG A 73 -18.26 -6.48 -7.45
CA ARG A 73 -19.09 -7.55 -8.02
C ARG A 73 -18.95 -7.60 -9.54
N GLN A 74 -18.92 -6.46 -10.22
CA GLN A 74 -18.75 -6.40 -11.67
C GLN A 74 -17.37 -6.91 -12.09
N ARG A 75 -16.30 -6.53 -11.39
CA ARG A 75 -14.94 -7.06 -11.62
C ARG A 75 -14.89 -8.57 -11.43
N ARG A 76 -15.49 -9.10 -10.34
CA ARG A 76 -15.58 -10.54 -10.07
C ARG A 76 -16.39 -11.28 -11.14
N ASN A 77 -17.52 -10.73 -11.58
CA ASN A 77 -18.33 -11.36 -12.62
C ASN A 77 -17.60 -11.39 -13.98
N ARG A 78 -16.81 -10.35 -14.29
CA ARG A 78 -15.95 -10.33 -15.48
C ARG A 78 -14.84 -11.37 -15.42
N SER A 79 -14.19 -11.54 -14.26
CA SER A 79 -13.15 -12.55 -14.10
C SER A 79 -13.70 -13.98 -14.15
N VAL A 80 -14.86 -14.24 -13.54
CA VAL A 80 -15.54 -15.55 -13.64
C VAL A 80 -15.98 -15.86 -15.08
N GLY A 81 -16.44 -14.86 -15.84
CA GLY A 81 -16.76 -15.04 -17.26
C GLY A 81 -15.55 -15.42 -18.12
N LEU A 82 -14.36 -14.87 -17.81
CA LEU A 82 -13.10 -15.22 -18.48
C LEU A 82 -12.61 -16.63 -18.10
N VAL A 83 -12.70 -17.01 -16.82
CA VAL A 83 -12.31 -18.35 -16.34
C VAL A 83 -13.27 -19.45 -16.83
N GLY A 84 -14.57 -19.14 -16.97
CA GLY A 84 -15.56 -20.06 -17.54
C GLY A 84 -15.32 -20.38 -19.02
N LEU A 85 -14.81 -19.41 -19.79
CA LEU A 85 -14.43 -19.62 -21.20
C LEU A 85 -13.14 -20.44 -21.34
N SER A 86 -12.17 -20.29 -20.43
CA SER A 86 -10.95 -21.11 -20.47
C SER A 86 -11.22 -22.56 -20.10
N ALA A 87 -12.12 -22.84 -19.15
CA ALA A 87 -12.44 -24.22 -18.74
C ALA A 87 -13.05 -25.06 -19.89
N ALA A 88 -13.86 -24.46 -20.76
CA ALA A 88 -14.39 -25.16 -21.95
C ALA A 88 -13.30 -25.42 -23.01
N ALA A 89 -12.35 -24.49 -23.17
CA ALA A 89 -11.23 -24.66 -24.10
C ALA A 89 -10.20 -25.70 -23.61
N SER A 90 -9.98 -25.83 -22.29
CA SER A 90 -9.07 -26.83 -21.71
C SER A 90 -9.56 -28.26 -21.93
N VAL A 91 -10.88 -28.51 -21.83
CA VAL A 91 -11.44 -29.85 -22.08
C VAL A 91 -11.30 -30.24 -23.56
N ALA A 92 -11.46 -29.30 -24.49
CA ALA A 92 -11.26 -29.57 -25.91
C ALA A 92 -9.78 -29.79 -26.30
N LEU A 93 -8.84 -29.13 -25.60
CA LEU A 93 -7.39 -29.27 -25.88
C LEU A 93 -6.76 -30.50 -25.20
N ALA A 94 -7.25 -30.90 -24.02
CA ALA A 94 -6.74 -32.06 -23.28
C ALA A 94 -7.00 -33.39 -23.99
N VAL A 95 -8.07 -33.49 -24.80
CA VAL A 95 -8.37 -34.70 -25.58
C VAL A 95 -7.56 -34.76 -26.89
N GLY A 96 -6.97 -33.64 -27.33
CA GLY A 96 -6.28 -33.56 -28.63
C GLY A 96 -4.74 -33.59 -28.60
N ILE A 97 -4.07 -33.24 -27.49
CA ILE A 97 -2.61 -32.99 -27.46
C ILE A 97 -1.85 -33.83 -26.40
N ALA A 98 -2.49 -34.82 -25.78
CA ALA A 98 -1.77 -35.79 -24.94
C ALA A 98 -1.11 -36.83 -25.86
N PRO A 99 0.17 -36.67 -26.30
CA PRO A 99 1.27 -36.82 -25.34
C PRO A 99 2.61 -36.17 -25.78
N LEU A 100 3.00 -34.98 -25.30
CA LEU A 100 4.41 -34.51 -25.34
C LEU A 100 4.75 -33.47 -24.26
N VAL A 101 4.23 -33.62 -23.03
CA VAL A 101 4.68 -32.80 -21.89
C VAL A 101 5.39 -33.72 -20.91
N THR A 102 6.71 -33.57 -20.85
CA THR A 102 7.50 -34.13 -19.75
C THR A 102 7.12 -33.41 -18.46
N PRO A 103 6.89 -34.11 -17.34
CA PRO A 103 6.64 -33.46 -16.06
C PRO A 103 7.86 -32.61 -15.66
N ASP A 104 7.61 -31.35 -15.28
CA ASP A 104 8.59 -30.52 -14.57
C ASP A 104 8.96 -31.26 -13.26
N PRO A 105 10.24 -31.30 -12.83
CA PRO A 105 10.58 -31.98 -11.58
C PRO A 105 9.83 -31.37 -10.40
N ALA A 106 9.45 -32.23 -9.46
CA ALA A 106 8.76 -31.82 -8.24
C ALA A 106 9.45 -30.61 -7.60
N PRO A 107 8.69 -29.59 -7.16
CA PRO A 107 9.26 -28.40 -6.53
C PRO A 107 10.09 -28.79 -5.30
N ASP A 108 11.33 -28.32 -5.28
CA ASP A 108 12.24 -28.45 -4.13
C ASP A 108 11.65 -27.72 -2.91
N PRO A 109 11.39 -28.41 -1.77
CA PRO A 109 10.89 -27.79 -0.54
C PRO A 109 11.73 -26.58 -0.09
N GLY A 110 13.04 -26.62 -0.32
CA GLY A 110 13.94 -25.50 -0.01
C GLY A 110 13.65 -24.23 -0.82
N ARG A 111 12.94 -24.35 -1.95
CA ARG A 111 12.56 -23.21 -2.79
C ARG A 111 11.36 -22.46 -2.23
N ILE A 112 10.41 -23.14 -1.58
CA ILE A 112 9.27 -22.50 -0.92
C ILE A 112 9.77 -21.71 0.29
N GLU A 113 10.62 -22.31 1.12
CA GLU A 113 11.24 -21.65 2.28
C GLU A 113 11.98 -20.37 1.89
N GLN A 114 12.74 -20.39 0.78
CA GLN A 114 13.43 -19.20 0.26
C GLN A 114 12.46 -18.07 -0.11
N VAL A 115 11.35 -18.37 -0.77
CA VAL A 115 10.36 -17.36 -1.17
C VAL A 115 9.62 -16.82 0.05
N MET A 116 9.28 -17.66 1.03
CA MET A 116 8.74 -17.23 2.32
C MET A 116 9.72 -16.32 3.08
N ALA A 117 11.01 -16.66 3.11
CA ALA A 117 12.03 -15.84 3.75
C ALA A 117 12.15 -14.45 3.08
N ARG A 118 12.15 -14.40 1.74
CA ARG A 118 12.12 -13.12 1.00
C ARG A 118 10.87 -12.30 1.30
N SER A 119 9.72 -12.97 1.36
CA SER A 119 8.45 -12.34 1.70
C SER A 119 8.49 -11.67 3.07
N ARG A 120 8.96 -12.36 4.12
CA ARG A 120 9.13 -11.78 5.47
C ARG A 120 10.11 -10.62 5.51
N ALA A 121 11.16 -10.67 4.68
CA ALA A 121 12.14 -9.58 4.58
C ALA A 121 11.53 -8.29 3.99
N LEU A 122 10.64 -8.42 2.99
CA LEU A 122 9.91 -7.29 2.41
C LEU A 122 8.90 -6.70 3.39
N GLU A 123 8.17 -7.53 4.13
CA GLU A 123 7.29 -7.06 5.22
C GLU A 123 8.07 -6.30 6.28
N SER A 124 9.21 -6.84 6.71
CA SER A 124 10.10 -6.17 7.67
C SER A 124 10.68 -4.86 7.12
N ALA A 125 10.74 -4.68 5.80
CA ALA A 125 11.14 -3.42 5.17
C ALA A 125 9.98 -2.41 5.18
N LEU A 126 8.76 -2.86 4.92
CA LEU A 126 7.54 -2.05 5.02
C LEU A 126 7.25 -1.62 6.46
N ASP A 127 7.44 -2.48 7.46
CA ASP A 127 7.24 -2.13 8.88
C ASP A 127 8.24 -1.09 9.40
N ARG A 128 9.47 -1.11 8.87
CA ARG A 128 10.49 -0.10 9.18
C ARG A 128 10.22 1.22 8.49
N TYR A 129 9.53 1.19 7.37
CA TYR A 129 8.98 2.39 6.75
C TYR A 129 7.78 2.80 7.61
N ASP A 130 7.67 4.07 8.01
CA ASP A 130 6.50 4.56 8.73
C ASP A 130 5.54 5.21 7.71
N PRO A 131 4.60 4.45 7.11
CA PRO A 131 3.71 4.97 6.07
C PRO A 131 2.74 6.03 6.61
N GLU A 132 2.41 5.98 7.90
CA GLU A 132 1.52 6.94 8.58
C GLU A 132 2.20 8.30 8.83
N SER A 133 3.53 8.34 8.78
CA SER A 133 4.32 9.57 8.96
C SER A 133 4.27 10.50 7.74
N ARG A 134 3.84 10.02 6.56
CA ARG A 134 3.92 10.78 5.31
C ARG A 134 2.61 10.82 4.52
N VAL A 135 2.17 12.03 4.20
CA VAL A 135 0.99 12.25 3.34
C VAL A 135 1.30 11.85 1.89
N LEU A 136 0.70 10.74 1.43
CA LEU A 136 0.71 10.33 0.02
C LEU A 136 -0.19 11.26 -0.81
N ASP A 137 0.18 11.53 -2.06
CA ASP A 137 -0.79 12.11 -3.00
C ASP A 137 -1.86 11.06 -3.35
N GLY A 138 -3.07 11.52 -3.71
CA GLY A 138 -4.22 10.64 -3.93
C GLY A 138 -4.02 9.58 -5.03
N ARG A 139 -3.20 9.87 -6.05
CA ARG A 139 -2.92 8.91 -7.12
C ARG A 139 -2.03 7.78 -6.59
N THR A 140 -0.97 8.11 -5.87
CA THR A 140 -0.06 7.13 -5.26
C THR A 140 -0.76 6.30 -4.20
N ALA A 141 -1.60 6.93 -3.36
CA ALA A 141 -2.43 6.23 -2.38
C ALA A 141 -3.36 5.20 -3.04
N GLY A 142 -3.94 5.54 -4.20
CA GLY A 142 -4.75 4.60 -4.98
C GLY A 142 -3.97 3.38 -5.48
N ILE A 143 -2.72 3.58 -5.94
CA ILE A 143 -1.85 2.48 -6.40
C ILE A 143 -1.45 1.58 -5.22
N ALA A 144 -1.06 2.15 -4.08
CA ALA A 144 -0.71 1.40 -2.88
C ALA A 144 -1.91 0.53 -2.42
N GLN A 145 -3.10 1.13 -2.35
CA GLN A 145 -4.31 0.41 -1.96
C GLN A 145 -4.68 -0.72 -2.94
N GLU A 146 -4.47 -0.54 -4.25
CA GLU A 146 -4.70 -1.61 -5.22
C GLU A 146 -3.72 -2.79 -5.02
N LEU A 147 -2.46 -2.51 -4.69
CA LEU A 147 -1.46 -3.53 -4.38
C LEU A 147 -1.82 -4.28 -3.09
N GLU A 148 -2.21 -3.58 -2.03
CA GLU A 148 -2.65 -4.17 -0.77
C GLU A 148 -3.90 -5.06 -0.94
N ASP A 149 -4.89 -4.62 -1.72
CA ASP A 149 -6.09 -5.40 -2.03
C ASP A 149 -5.74 -6.71 -2.79
N ARG A 150 -4.69 -6.69 -3.63
CA ARG A 150 -4.18 -7.86 -4.34
C ARG A 150 -3.39 -8.79 -3.41
N ILE A 151 -2.54 -8.26 -2.54
CA ILE A 151 -1.81 -9.04 -1.52
C ILE A 151 -2.82 -9.78 -0.64
N ALA A 152 -3.83 -9.07 -0.12
CA ALA A 152 -4.87 -9.67 0.70
C ALA A 152 -5.67 -10.78 -0.02
N ARG A 153 -5.74 -10.77 -1.36
CA ARG A 153 -6.34 -11.87 -2.14
C ARG A 153 -5.42 -13.07 -2.18
N VAL A 154 -4.14 -12.87 -2.51
CA VAL A 154 -3.15 -13.94 -2.55
C VAL A 154 -3.01 -14.59 -1.18
N ASP A 155 -3.04 -13.81 -0.10
CA ASP A 155 -2.97 -14.33 1.29
C ASP A 155 -4.13 -15.27 1.62
N ARG A 156 -5.35 -14.96 1.16
CA ARG A 156 -6.50 -15.87 1.30
C ARG A 156 -6.36 -17.13 0.46
N GLU A 157 -5.77 -17.04 -0.73
CA GLU A 157 -5.53 -18.21 -1.58
C GLU A 157 -4.43 -19.10 -1.00
N LEU A 158 -3.39 -18.51 -0.41
CA LEU A 158 -2.35 -19.20 0.35
C LEU A 158 -2.96 -19.95 1.53
N GLU A 159 -3.74 -19.27 2.38
CA GLU A 159 -4.41 -19.88 3.54
C GLU A 159 -5.26 -21.10 3.14
N VAL A 160 -6.07 -20.97 2.07
CA VAL A 160 -6.88 -22.09 1.57
C VAL A 160 -6.04 -23.23 1.00
N THR A 161 -4.89 -22.94 0.40
CA THR A 161 -4.01 -23.95 -0.22
C THR A 161 -3.22 -24.73 0.84
N GLU A 162 -2.70 -24.04 1.85
CA GLU A 162 -2.01 -24.65 3.00
C GLU A 162 -2.95 -25.57 3.79
N LEU A 163 -4.24 -25.24 3.91
CA LEU A 163 -5.22 -26.10 4.58
C LEU A 163 -5.57 -27.39 3.79
N ARG A 164 -5.16 -27.52 2.53
CA ARG A 164 -5.54 -28.64 1.63
C ARG A 164 -4.45 -29.69 1.42
N GLU A 165 -3.39 -29.68 2.22
CA GLU A 165 -2.09 -30.40 2.12
C GLU A 165 -2.05 -31.90 1.73
N GLU A 166 -3.15 -32.59 1.45
CA GLU A 166 -3.15 -34.05 1.27
C GLU A 166 -2.74 -34.56 -0.12
N GLN A 167 -2.80 -33.77 -1.21
CA GLN A 167 -2.47 -34.25 -2.57
C GLN A 167 -1.88 -33.14 -3.48
N GLU A 168 -0.58 -33.22 -3.75
CA GLU A 168 0.22 -32.34 -4.65
C GLU A 168 0.02 -30.80 -4.55
N PRO A 169 0.39 -30.15 -3.41
CA PRO A 169 0.20 -28.71 -3.22
C PRO A 169 1.39 -27.82 -3.60
N ASP A 170 2.60 -28.38 -3.73
CA ASP A 170 3.83 -27.58 -3.64
C ASP A 170 4.06 -26.63 -4.82
N ALA A 171 3.60 -26.98 -6.03
CA ALA A 171 3.80 -26.14 -7.21
C ALA A 171 2.88 -24.90 -7.20
N GLU A 172 1.63 -25.09 -6.78
CA GLU A 172 0.66 -24.01 -6.65
C GLU A 172 0.97 -23.12 -5.44
N LEU A 173 1.36 -23.72 -4.32
CA LEU A 173 1.84 -23.01 -3.14
C LEU A 173 3.05 -22.13 -3.49
N LEU A 174 4.02 -22.68 -4.21
CA LEU A 174 5.19 -21.95 -4.69
C LEU A 174 4.82 -20.81 -5.66
N ARG A 175 3.81 -21.01 -6.52
CA ARG A 175 3.29 -19.97 -7.43
C ARG A 175 2.72 -18.79 -6.64
N LEU A 176 1.85 -19.07 -5.67
CA LEU A 176 1.21 -18.05 -4.83
C LEU A 176 2.24 -17.27 -3.99
N TRP A 177 3.21 -17.96 -3.39
CA TRP A 177 4.29 -17.31 -2.65
C TRP A 177 5.13 -16.37 -3.53
N ARG A 178 5.42 -16.75 -4.78
CA ARG A 178 6.13 -15.87 -5.73
C ARG A 178 5.30 -14.66 -6.11
N GLU A 179 4.00 -14.84 -6.31
CA GLU A 179 3.09 -13.75 -6.61
C GLU A 179 3.04 -12.74 -5.46
N ARG A 180 2.93 -13.23 -4.21
CA ARG A 180 2.98 -12.40 -3.00
C ARG A 180 4.26 -11.56 -2.94
N VAL A 181 5.43 -12.19 -3.15
CA VAL A 181 6.71 -11.49 -3.18
C VAL A 181 6.71 -10.39 -4.23
N GLY A 182 6.24 -10.65 -5.45
CA GLY A 182 6.20 -9.64 -6.52
C GLY A 182 5.31 -8.45 -6.18
N LEU A 183 4.19 -8.67 -5.48
CA LEU A 183 3.31 -7.60 -5.03
C LEU A 183 3.92 -6.77 -3.89
N LEU A 184 4.56 -7.43 -2.92
CA LEU A 184 5.27 -6.76 -1.84
C LEU A 184 6.45 -5.92 -2.34
N ASP A 185 7.20 -6.44 -3.31
CA ASP A 185 8.32 -5.74 -3.97
C ASP A 185 7.82 -4.44 -4.63
N ALA A 186 6.71 -4.52 -5.39
CA ALA A 186 6.07 -3.35 -5.99
C ALA A 186 5.54 -2.34 -4.96
N LEU A 187 5.00 -2.82 -3.83
CA LEU A 187 4.53 -1.94 -2.75
C LEU A 187 5.70 -1.21 -2.08
N VAL A 188 6.80 -1.92 -1.81
CA VAL A 188 8.05 -1.32 -1.32
C VAL A 188 8.55 -0.25 -2.30
N ASP A 189 8.55 -0.53 -3.61
CA ASP A 189 8.97 0.44 -4.63
C ASP A 189 8.12 1.72 -4.65
N VAL A 190 6.80 1.60 -4.48
CA VAL A 190 5.90 2.76 -4.35
C VAL A 190 6.30 3.64 -3.15
N HIS A 191 6.66 3.01 -2.02
CA HIS A 191 7.11 3.73 -0.82
C HIS A 191 8.53 4.32 -0.94
N VAL A 192 9.45 3.62 -1.62
CA VAL A 192 10.87 4.03 -1.77
C VAL A 192 11.06 5.09 -2.87
N THR A 193 10.42 4.96 -4.03
CA THR A 193 10.61 5.86 -5.20
C THR A 193 10.27 7.33 -4.89
N ARG A 194 9.47 7.58 -3.86
CA ARG A 194 9.14 8.94 -3.42
C ARG A 194 10.12 9.52 -2.38
N ALA A 195 10.87 8.68 -1.66
CA ALA A 195 11.94 9.16 -0.79
C ALA A 195 13.00 9.95 -1.58
N SER A 196 13.17 9.63 -2.88
CA SER A 196 14.13 10.27 -3.79
C SER A 196 13.62 11.58 -4.42
N ASN A 197 12.31 11.78 -4.53
CA ASN A 197 11.71 12.89 -5.28
C ASN A 197 11.23 14.07 -4.41
N VAL A 198 11.18 13.91 -3.08
CA VAL A 198 10.82 14.98 -2.13
C VAL A 198 12.08 15.62 -1.50
N GLY A 199 13.27 15.20 -1.93
CA GLY A 199 14.57 15.73 -1.49
C GLY A 199 15.27 16.66 -2.49
N LEU A 200 14.54 17.19 -3.49
CA LEU A 200 15.04 18.17 -4.47
C LEU A 200 14.18 19.43 -4.45
#